data_AF-A0A142WSM4-F1
#
_entry.id   AF-A0A142WSM4-F1
#
_cell.length_a   1.000
_cell.length_b   1.000
_cell.length_c   1.000
_cell.angle_alpha   90.00
_cell.angle_beta   90.00
_cell.angle_gamma   90.00
#
_symmetry.space_group_name_H-M   'P 1'
#
loop_
_entity.id
_entity.type
_entity.pdbx_description
1 polymer ?
#
loop_
_entity_poly.entity_id
_entity_poly.type
_entity_poly.pdbx_seq_one_letter_code
_entity_poly.pdbx_strand_id
1 'polypeptide(L)'
;MSDTSPPAPEPQDRRVYIPEPEGWKARIKIGWDNDYCYAKSPGQDYFHLLLNGEVYIQKEHEKFCLTCALRLGLVTSDRLYWQNGVRPPRKDPL
;
A
#
# COMPACT_ATOMS: atom_id res chain seq x y z
N MET A 1 -19.57 -36.03 -22.78
CA MET A 1 -18.34 -35.23 -22.90
C MET A 1 -18.24 -34.43 -21.62
N SER A 2 -17.33 -34.79 -20.73
CA SER A 2 -17.17 -34.09 -19.44
C SER A 2 -16.28 -32.88 -19.68
N ASP A 3 -16.79 -31.70 -19.36
CA ASP A 3 -16.07 -30.43 -19.45
C ASP A 3 -15.00 -30.38 -18.34
N THR A 4 -13.76 -30.68 -18.71
CA THR A 4 -12.59 -30.66 -17.82
C THR A 4 -11.88 -29.32 -17.92
N SER A 5 -12.61 -28.23 -17.75
CA SER A 5 -11.98 -26.91 -17.62
C SER A 5 -11.28 -26.80 -16.26
N PRO A 6 -10.01 -26.34 -16.21
CA PRO A 6 -9.30 -26.18 -14.94
C PRO A 6 -10.01 -25.16 -14.05
N PRO A 7 -9.99 -25.33 -12.72
CA PRO A 7 -10.58 -24.37 -11.80
C PRO A 7 -9.94 -23.00 -12.00
N ALA A 8 -10.76 -21.95 -11.97
CA ALA A 8 -10.27 -20.57 -12.02
C ALA A 8 -9.28 -20.35 -10.87
N PRO A 9 -8.21 -19.57 -11.08
CA PRO A 9 -7.27 -19.26 -10.02
C PRO A 9 -7.99 -18.53 -8.87
N GLU A 10 -7.75 -18.99 -7.65
CA GLU A 10 -8.27 -18.33 -6.44
C GLU A 10 -7.80 -16.88 -6.39
N PRO A 11 -8.64 -15.94 -5.92
CA PRO A 11 -8.25 -14.55 -5.79
C PRO A 11 -7.02 -14.40 -4.89
N GLN A 12 -6.00 -13.71 -5.39
CA GLN A 12 -4.84 -13.38 -4.58
C GLN A 12 -5.25 -12.49 -3.41
N ASP A 13 -4.75 -12.79 -2.21
CA ASP A 13 -4.93 -11.95 -1.03
C ASP A 13 -4.25 -10.59 -1.24
N ARG A 14 -5.03 -9.49 -1.18
CA ARG A 14 -4.56 -8.11 -1.36
C ARG A 14 -4.72 -7.25 -0.11
N ARG A 15 -4.83 -7.89 1.05
CA ARG A 15 -4.91 -7.18 2.32
C ARG A 15 -3.62 -6.45 2.62
N VAL A 16 -3.79 -5.28 3.22
CA VAL A 16 -2.70 -4.47 3.77
C VAL A 16 -3.05 -4.10 5.21
N TYR A 17 -2.01 -3.93 6.00
CA TYR A 17 -2.05 -3.66 7.43
C TYR A 17 -1.15 -2.46 7.72
N ILE A 18 -1.51 -1.64 8.70
CA ILE A 18 -0.69 -0.50 9.16
C ILE A 18 -0.03 -0.93 10.48
N PRO A 19 1.31 -1.11 10.54
CA PRO A 19 2.01 -1.53 11.76
C PRO A 19 1.67 -0.70 13.00
N GLU A 20 1.66 0.63 12.83
CA GLU A 20 1.34 1.64 13.85
C GLU A 20 0.08 2.39 13.40
N PRO A 21 -1.12 1.87 13.67
CA PRO A 21 -2.36 2.38 13.07
C PRO A 21 -2.80 3.75 13.60
N GLU A 22 -2.25 4.23 14.71
CA GLU A 22 -2.67 5.46 15.37
C GLU A 22 -2.49 6.68 14.46
N GLY A 23 -3.60 7.42 14.26
CA GLY A 23 -3.64 8.63 13.44
C GLY A 23 -3.74 8.37 11.93
N TRP A 24 -3.59 7.13 11.47
CA TRP A 24 -3.74 6.78 10.06
C TRP A 24 -5.20 6.58 9.66
N LYS A 25 -5.49 6.92 8.40
CA LYS A 25 -6.82 6.84 7.79
C LYS A 25 -6.68 6.22 6.40
N ALA A 26 -7.39 5.13 6.15
CA ALA A 26 -7.63 4.67 4.78
C ALA A 26 -8.71 5.56 4.13
N ARG A 27 -8.48 5.98 2.90
CA ARG A 27 -9.34 6.89 2.15
C ARG A 27 -9.42 6.44 0.70
N ILE A 28 -10.52 6.80 0.05
CA ILE A 28 -10.67 6.71 -1.40
C ILE A 28 -10.61 8.13 -1.95
N LYS A 29 -9.81 8.38 -2.97
CA LYS A 29 -9.78 9.67 -3.64
C LYS A 29 -11.09 9.84 -4.40
N ILE A 30 -11.81 10.90 -4.07
CA ILE A 30 -13.06 11.28 -4.74
C ILE A 30 -12.85 12.61 -5.45
N GLY A 31 -13.44 12.75 -6.63
CA GLY A 31 -13.40 13.96 -7.44
C GLY A 31 -12.12 14.09 -8.28
N TRP A 32 -12.06 15.17 -9.05
CA TRP A 32 -11.06 15.38 -10.09
C TRP A 32 -9.96 16.38 -9.72
N ASP A 33 -10.00 16.93 -8.50
CA ASP A 33 -8.93 17.79 -8.00
C ASP A 33 -7.60 17.02 -7.95
N ASN A 34 -6.53 17.74 -8.28
CA ASN A 34 -5.19 17.21 -8.28
C ASN A 34 -4.67 17.06 -6.85
N ASP A 35 -4.71 15.84 -6.34
CA ASP A 35 -4.07 15.46 -5.09
C ASP A 35 -2.82 14.63 -5.39
N TYR A 36 -1.74 14.83 -4.64
CA TYR A 36 -0.49 14.14 -4.87
C TYR A 36 -0.07 13.31 -3.65
N CYS A 37 0.60 12.19 -3.92
CA CYS A 37 1.33 11.42 -2.94
C CYS A 37 2.47 12.27 -2.36
N TYR A 38 2.66 12.21 -1.05
CA TYR A 38 3.71 12.95 -0.32
C TYR A 38 5.11 12.40 -0.59
N ALA A 39 5.21 11.17 -1.09
CA ALA A 39 6.49 10.51 -1.38
C ALA A 39 6.75 10.40 -2.89
N LYS A 40 8.02 10.55 -3.27
CA LYS A 40 8.55 10.16 -4.58
C LYS A 40 9.24 8.80 -4.47
N SER A 41 9.23 8.02 -5.54
CA SER A 41 10.11 6.85 -5.61
C SER A 41 11.53 7.28 -5.93
N PRO A 42 12.56 6.51 -5.54
CA PRO A 42 13.94 6.78 -5.93
C PRO A 42 14.07 6.95 -7.44
N GLY A 43 14.77 8.01 -7.87
CA GLY A 43 14.95 8.35 -9.29
C GLY A 43 13.79 9.11 -9.94
N GLN A 44 12.70 9.39 -9.22
CA GLN A 44 11.62 10.24 -9.71
C GLN A 44 11.75 11.67 -9.19
N ASP A 45 11.58 12.63 -10.08
CA ASP A 45 11.53 14.06 -9.78
C ASP A 45 10.09 14.59 -9.60
N TYR A 46 9.09 13.75 -9.82
CA TYR A 46 7.67 14.06 -9.66
C TYR A 46 7.02 13.30 -8.49
N PHE A 47 5.92 13.86 -7.98
CA PHE A 47 5.02 13.17 -7.04
C PHE A 47 3.94 12.43 -7.81
N HIS A 48 3.51 11.26 -7.31
CA HIS A 48 2.41 10.52 -7.93
C HIS A 48 1.09 11.26 -7.75
N LEU A 49 0.35 11.45 -8.85
CA LEU A 49 -1.03 11.93 -8.80
C LEU A 49 -1.92 10.82 -8.22
N LEU A 50 -2.76 11.16 -7.24
CA LEU A 50 -3.80 10.26 -6.72
C LEU A 50 -5.02 10.33 -7.63
N LEU A 51 -5.39 9.20 -8.20
CA LEU A 51 -6.48 9.11 -9.18
C LEU A 51 -7.84 8.95 -8.50
N ASN A 52 -8.90 9.44 -9.15
CA ASN A 52 -10.27 9.21 -8.67
C ASN A 52 -10.56 7.71 -8.55
N GLY A 53 -11.09 7.28 -7.40
CA GLY A 53 -11.31 5.88 -7.05
C GLY A 53 -10.09 5.17 -6.42
N GLU A 54 -8.92 5.80 -6.38
CA GLU A 54 -7.72 5.20 -5.79
C GLU A 54 -7.82 5.15 -4.26
N VAL A 55 -7.47 4.00 -3.69
CA VAL A 55 -7.28 3.86 -2.25
C VAL A 55 -5.90 4.42 -1.89
N TYR A 56 -5.89 5.33 -0.92
CA TYR A 56 -4.67 5.89 -0.35
C TYR A 56 -4.76 5.88 1.18
N ILE A 57 -3.61 6.01 1.85
CA ILE A 57 -3.56 6.22 3.30
C ILE A 57 -3.17 7.66 3.61
N GLN A 58 -3.63 8.16 4.74
CA GLN A 58 -3.36 9.52 5.17
C GLN A 58 -3.10 9.58 6.66
N LYS A 59 -2.09 10.35 7.05
CA LYS A 59 -1.87 10.81 8.43
C LYS A 59 -1.74 12.33 8.38
N GLU A 60 -2.58 13.02 9.14
CA GLU A 60 -2.67 14.49 9.09
C GLU A 60 -2.83 15.03 7.65
N HIS A 61 -1.82 15.70 7.12
CA HIS A 61 -1.81 16.31 5.78
C HIS A 61 -1.04 15.48 4.75
N GLU A 62 -0.39 14.40 5.18
CA GLU A 62 0.43 13.54 4.31
C GLU A 62 -0.44 12.43 3.71
N LYS A 63 -0.52 12.40 2.38
CA LYS A 63 -1.25 11.37 1.61
C LYS A 63 -0.25 10.43 0.95
N PHE A 64 -0.47 9.13 1.00
CA PHE A 64 0.40 8.16 0.34
C PHE A 64 -0.41 7.18 -0.50
N CYS A 65 -0.07 7.05 -1.79
CA CYS A 65 -0.54 5.94 -2.60
C CYS A 65 -0.04 4.62 -2.00
N LEU A 66 -0.77 3.52 -2.21
CA LEU A 66 -0.42 2.23 -1.60
C LEU A 66 0.97 1.73 -2.01
N THR A 67 1.40 2.02 -3.24
CA THR A 67 2.74 1.64 -3.72
C THR A 67 3.85 2.32 -2.91
N CYS A 68 3.75 3.63 -2.69
CA CYS A 68 4.72 4.34 -1.85
C CYS A 68 4.62 3.93 -0.38
N ALA A 69 3.40 3.73 0.12
CA ALA A 69 3.19 3.29 1.50
C ALA A 69 3.84 1.92 1.76
N LEU A 70 3.71 0.96 0.84
CA LEU A 70 4.35 -0.36 0.92
C LEU A 70 5.88 -0.22 0.89
N ARG A 71 6.41 0.55 -0.06
CA ARG A 71 7.86 0.76 -0.20
C ARG A 71 8.49 1.41 1.03
N LEU A 72 7.77 2.34 1.67
CA LEU A 72 8.24 3.03 2.87
C LEU A 72 8.01 2.22 4.15
N GLY A 73 7.36 1.06 4.09
CA GLY A 73 7.01 0.27 5.27
C GLY A 73 5.90 0.86 6.13
N LEU A 74 5.16 1.85 5.63
CA LEU A 74 3.98 2.42 6.30
C LEU A 74 2.81 1.45 6.30
N VAL A 75 2.75 0.57 5.30
CA VAL A 75 1.84 -0.56 5.26
C VAL A 75 2.58 -1.85 4.93
N THR A 76 2.00 -2.98 5.32
CA THR A 76 2.52 -4.31 5.06
C THR A 76 1.42 -5.22 4.54
N SER A 77 1.75 -6.18 3.68
CA SER A 77 0.86 -7.29 3.31
C SER A 77 1.00 -8.50 4.23
N ASP A 78 1.93 -8.47 5.21
CA ASP A 78 2.08 -9.52 6.20
C ASP A 78 0.93 -9.49 7.21
N ARG A 79 -0.04 -10.40 7.04
CA ARG A 79 -1.16 -10.59 7.97
C ARG A 79 -0.72 -10.91 9.39
N LEU A 80 0.43 -11.55 9.56
CA LEU A 80 0.95 -11.96 10.86
C LEU A 80 2.04 -11.02 11.36
N TYR A 81 2.12 -9.80 10.83
CA TYR A 81 3.15 -8.81 11.16
C TYR A 81 3.46 -8.72 12.66
N TRP A 82 2.44 -8.63 13.51
CA TRP A 82 2.61 -8.54 14.96
C TRP A 82 2.96 -9.87 15.64
N GLN A 83 2.60 -11.01 15.06
CA GLN A 83 2.91 -12.34 15.59
C GLN A 83 4.33 -12.80 15.22
N ASN A 84 4.84 -12.35 14.06
CA ASN A 84 6.16 -12.73 13.55
C ASN A 84 7.32 -12.02 14.26
N GLY A 85 7.01 -11.12 15.21
CA GLY A 85 7.94 -10.17 15.81
C GLY A 85 8.34 -9.11 14.80
N VAL A 86 8.37 -7.84 15.21
CA VAL A 86 8.90 -6.75 14.38
C VAL A 86 10.38 -7.03 14.16
N ARG A 87 10.70 -7.80 13.11
CA ARG A 87 12.10 -8.01 12.73
C ARG A 87 12.59 -6.64 12.24
N PRO A 88 13.60 -6.03 12.89
CA PRO A 88 14.12 -4.76 12.42
C PRO A 88 14.52 -4.91 10.95
N PRO A 89 14.31 -3.89 10.10
CA PRO A 89 14.70 -3.97 8.70
C PRO A 89 16.17 -4.40 8.64
N ARG A 90 16.44 -5.44 7.85
CA ARG A 90 17.83 -5.84 7.57
C ARG A 90 18.54 -4.60 7.02
N LYS A 91 19.55 -4.13 7.73
CA LYS A 91 20.53 -3.20 7.14
C LYS A 91 21.27 -4.01 6.10
N ASP A 92 20.95 -3.82 4.82
CA ASP A 92 21.83 -4.29 3.77
C ASP A 92 23.16 -3.52 3.90
N PRO A 93 24.31 -4.21 3.92
CA PRO A 93 25.60 -3.53 3.92
C PRO A 93 25.78 -2.80 2.59
N LEU A 94 26.09 -1.50 2.66
CA LEU A 94 26.61 -0.70 1.55
C LEU A 94 27.97 -1.26 1.09
#